data_AF-A0A3D0R387-F1
#
_entry.id   AF-A0A3D0R387-F1
#
_cell.length_a   1.000
_cell.length_b   1.000
_cell.length_c   1.000
_cell.angle_alpha   90.00
_cell.angle_beta   90.00
_cell.angle_gamma   90.00
#
_symmetry.space_group_name_H-M   'P 1'
#
loop_
_entity.id
_entity.type
_entity.pdbx_description
1 polymer ?
#
loop_
_entity_poly.entity_id
_entity_poly.type
_entity_poly.pdbx_seq_one_letter_code
_entity_poly.pdbx_strand_id
1 'polypeptide(L)' 'MSPEAVWHVTSEQASAYAGHALPEPDTWSVELHLEACTPCARRVSDAVRAGVTGPVLRDVRAGVLAAAGDGLAGP' A
#
# COMPACT_ATOMS: atom_id res chain seq x y z
N MET A 1 4.17 33.05 7.05
CA MET A 1 4.68 31.70 6.73
C MET A 1 3.91 31.25 5.52
N SER A 2 4.54 31.18 4.36
CA SER A 2 3.90 30.67 3.14
C SER A 2 3.51 29.20 3.38
N PRO A 3 2.36 28.72 2.89
CA PRO A 3 2.11 27.29 2.88
C PRO A 3 3.14 26.68 1.92
N GLU A 4 4.21 26.11 2.46
CA GLU A 4 5.06 25.19 1.70
C GLU A 4 4.13 24.13 1.11
N ALA A 5 4.22 23.95 -0.21
CA ALA A 5 3.43 22.95 -0.89
C ALA A 5 3.75 21.59 -0.26
N VAL A 6 2.77 20.99 0.41
CA VAL A 6 2.92 19.68 1.03
C VAL A 6 3.23 18.67 -0.07
N TRP A 7 4.37 18.01 0.06
CA TRP A 7 4.80 16.97 -0.87
C TRP A 7 3.86 15.74 -0.77
N HIS A 8 3.58 15.10 -1.90
CA HIS A 8 2.76 13.89 -1.98
C HIS A 8 3.40 12.87 -2.92
N VAL A 9 3.24 11.59 -2.58
CA VAL A 9 3.72 10.47 -3.40
C VAL A 9 3.03 10.48 -4.76
N THR A 10 3.83 10.54 -5.82
CA THR A 10 3.33 10.45 -7.20
C THR A 10 2.95 9.01 -7.56
N SER A 11 2.21 8.81 -8.65
CA SER A 11 1.90 7.46 -9.13
C SER A 11 3.15 6.68 -9.58
N GLU A 12 4.15 7.39 -10.10
CA GLU A 12 5.44 6.81 -10.49
C GLU A 12 6.22 6.31 -9.27
N GLN A 13 6.35 7.16 -8.23
CA GLN A 13 6.98 6.76 -6.97
C GLN A 13 6.22 5.61 -6.30
N ALA A 14 4.89 5.61 -6.33
CA ALA A 14 4.09 4.50 -5.79
C ALA A 14 4.34 3.18 -6.53
N SER A 15 4.48 3.22 -7.86
CA SER A 15 4.78 2.05 -8.68
C SER A 15 6.20 1.55 -8.44
N ALA A 16 7.18 2.46 -8.36
CA ALA A 16 8.56 2.13 -8.04
C ALA A 16 8.70 1.56 -6.62
N TYR A 17 8.01 2.14 -5.63
CA TYR A 17 7.94 1.62 -4.26
C TYR A 17 7.39 0.19 -4.25
N ALA A 18 6.24 -0.04 -4.87
CA ALA A 18 5.62 -1.37 -4.95
C ALA A 18 6.50 -2.40 -5.66
N GLY A 19 7.33 -1.95 -6.62
CA GLY A 19 8.29 -2.77 -7.34
C GLY A 19 9.67 -2.90 -6.68
N HIS A 20 9.88 -2.35 -5.48
CA HIS A 20 11.18 -2.28 -4.80
C HIS A 20 12.30 -1.64 -5.66
N ALA A 21 11.93 -0.63 -6.46
CA ALA A 21 12.82 0.06 -7.39
C ALA A 21 13.19 1.48 -6.95
N LEU A 22 12.67 1.95 -5.81
CA LEU A 22 13.08 3.23 -5.24
C LEU A 22 14.45 3.11 -4.55
N PRO A 23 15.31 4.14 -4.65
CA PRO A 23 16.45 4.29 -3.76
C PRO A 23 16.01 4.26 -2.28
N GLU A 24 16.90 3.79 -1.40
CA GLU A 24 16.59 3.65 0.03
C GLU A 24 16.13 4.98 0.69
N PRO A 25 16.76 6.15 0.43
CA PRO A 25 16.31 7.41 1.03
C PRO A 25 14.90 7.82 0.57
N ASP A 26 14.56 7.51 -0.69
CA ASP A 26 13.26 7.81 -1.26
C ASP A 26 12.20 6.85 -0.72
N THR A 27 12.57 5.59 -0.46
CA THR A 27 11.72 4.59 0.18
C THR A 27 11.33 5.03 1.58
N TRP A 28 12.32 5.43 2.39
CA TRP A 28 12.06 5.95 3.74
C TRP A 28 11.17 7.21 3.73
N SER A 29 11.41 8.13 2.79
CA SER A 29 10.61 9.35 2.65
C SER A 29 9.14 9.03 2.30
N VAL A 30 8.91 8.04 1.43
CA VAL A 30 7.57 7.54 1.13
C VAL A 30 6.93 6.98 2.39
N GLU A 31 7.58 6.05 3.08
CA GLU A 31 7.07 5.38 4.28
C GLU A 31 6.64 6.36 5.36
N LEU A 32 7.52 7.30 5.70
CA LEU A 32 7.25 8.32 6.71
C LEU A 32 6.00 9.15 6.37
N HIS A 33 5.82 9.49 5.09
CA HIS A 33 4.65 10.25 4.66
C HIS A 33 3.36 9.41 4.69
N LEU A 34 3.44 8.10 4.44
CA LEU A 34 2.27 7.22 4.48
C LEU A 34 1.63 7.14 5.87
N GLU A 35 2.42 7.29 6.93
CA GLU A 35 1.92 7.28 8.32
C GLU A 35 0.88 8.39 8.59
N ALA A 36 1.01 9.53 7.90
CA ALA A 36 0.14 10.68 8.09
C ALA A 36 -0.82 10.95 6.92
N CYS A 37 -0.61 10.33 5.74
CA CYS A 37 -1.33 10.69 4.51
C CYS A 37 -2.17 9.53 3.95
N THR A 38 -3.43 9.42 4.40
CA THR A 38 -4.38 8.40 3.91
C THR A 38 -4.50 8.34 2.38
N PRO A 39 -4.58 9.45 1.62
CA PRO A 39 -4.62 9.39 0.16
C PRO A 39 -3.38 8.76 -0.47
N CYS A 40 -2.18 9.05 0.05
CA CYS A 40 -0.94 8.44 -0.46
C CYS A 40 -0.87 6.96 -0.06
N ALA A 41 -1.30 6.61 1.16
CA ALA A 41 -1.36 5.22 1.60
C ALA A 41 -2.28 4.38 0.70
N ARG A 42 -3.44 4.93 0.30
CA ARG A 42 -4.33 4.30 -0.68
C ARG A 42 -3.65 4.13 -2.04
N ARG A 43 -3.01 5.17 -2.57
CA ARG A 43 -2.30 5.13 -3.86
C ARG A 43 -1.22 4.05 -3.88
N VAL A 44 -0.38 3.98 -2.84
CA VAL A 44 0.66 2.94 -2.73
C VAL A 44 0.03 1.56 -2.61
N SER A 45 -1.02 1.41 -1.79
CA SER A 45 -1.72 0.15 -1.65
C SER A 45 -2.35 -0.34 -2.97
N ASP A 46 -2.88 0.57 -3.79
CA ASP A 46 -3.40 0.27 -5.12
C ASP A 46 -2.28 -0.19 -6.07
N ALA A 47 -1.13 0.50 -6.07
CA ALA A 47 0.05 0.09 -6.83
C ALA A 47 0.55 -1.31 -6.42
N VAL A 48 0.62 -1.59 -5.11
CA VAL A 48 1.00 -2.92 -4.59
C VAL A 48 0.01 -4.00 -5.04
N ARG A 49 -1.30 -3.73 -4.98
CA ARG A 49 -2.34 -4.67 -5.45
C ARG A 49 -2.30 -4.91 -6.96
N ALA A 50 -1.92 -3.90 -7.75
CA ALA A 50 -1.78 -4.03 -9.20
C ALA A 50 -0.47 -4.71 -9.62
N GLY A 51 0.54 -4.71 -8.75
CA GLY A 51 1.86 -5.28 -9.00
C GLY A 51 1.94 -6.80 -8.81
N VAL A 52 3.18 -7.31 -8.84
CA VAL A 52 3.50 -8.76 -8.74
C VAL A 52 2.99 -9.41 -7.46
N THR A 53 2.84 -8.64 -6.38
CA THR A 53 2.32 -9.09 -5.07
C THR A 53 0.78 -9.21 -5.06
N GLY A 54 0.10 -8.63 -6.04
CA GLY A 54 -1.35 -8.58 -6.15
C GLY A 54 -2.05 -9.94 -6.08
N PRO A 55 -1.64 -10.97 -6.84
CA PRO A 55 -2.20 -12.32 -6.75
C PRO A 55 -2.09 -12.91 -5.34
N VAL A 56 -0.92 -12.81 -4.71
CA VAL A 56 -0.69 -13.32 -3.34
C VAL A 56 -1.62 -12.63 -2.34
N LEU A 57 -1.79 -11.30 -2.43
CA LEU A 57 -2.72 -10.57 -1.57
C LEU A 57 -4.18 -10.98 -1.76
N ARG A 58 -4.59 -11.32 -3.00
CA ARG A 58 -5.94 -11.84 -3.25
C ARG A 58 -6.14 -13.22 -2.61
N ASP A 59 -5.15 -14.10 -2.72
CA ASP A 59 -5.20 -15.43 -2.12
C ASP A 59 -5.25 -15.36 -0.59
N VAL A 60 -4.40 -14.51 0.01
CA VAL A 60 -4.44 -14.25 1.46
C VAL A 60 -5.80 -13.70 1.88
N ARG A 61 -6.35 -12.72 1.15
CA ARG A 61 -7.68 -12.18 1.44
C ARG A 61 -8.76 -13.27 1.38
N ALA A 62 -8.73 -14.11 0.35
CA ALA A 62 -9.70 -15.20 0.19
C ALA A 62 -9.59 -16.19 1.36
N GLY A 63 -8.37 -16.59 1.74
CA GLY A 63 -8.13 -17.48 2.88
C GLY A 63 -8.62 -16.90 4.20
N VAL A 64 -8.35 -15.61 4.47
CA VAL A 64 -8.83 -14.93 5.68
C VAL A 64 -10.35 -14.87 5.72
N LEU A 65 -11.00 -14.55 4.59
CA LEU A 65 -12.46 -14.47 4.51
C LEU A 65 -13.12 -15.85 4.70
N ALA A 66 -12.54 -16.91 4.13
CA ALA A 66 -13.01 -18.26 4.34
C ALA A 66 -12.93 -18.67 5.82
N ALA A 67 -11.76 -18.47 6.45
CA ALA A 67 -11.57 -18.78 7.87
C ALA A 67 -12.50 -17.98 8.78
N ALA A 68 -12.75 -16.71 8.48
CA ALA A 68 -13.72 -15.88 9.22
C ALA A 68 -15.16 -16.37 9.01
N GLY A 69 -15.51 -16.79 7.79
CA GLY A 69 -16.80 -17.40 7.47
C GLY A 69 -17.03 -18.71 8.20
N ASP A 70 -16.02 -19.59 8.27
CA ASP A 70 -16.07 -20.85 9.02
C ASP A 70 -16.20 -20.60 10.53
N GLY A 71 -15.58 -19.54 11.06
CA GLY A 71 -15.75 -19.11 12.45
C GLY A 71 -17.13 -18.51 12.75
N LEU A 72 -17.76 -17.83 11.78
CA LEU A 72 -19.16 -17.38 11.86
C LEU A 72 -20.15 -18.53 11.66
N ALA A 73 -19.73 -19.59 10.97
CA ALA A 73 -20.47 -20.82 10.72
C ALA A 73 -20.05 -21.95 11.69
N GLY A 74 -19.55 -21.61 12.88
CA GLY A 74 -19.22 -22.57 13.94
C GLY A 74 -20.38 -23.54 14.24
N PRO A 75 -20.11 -24.68 14.91
CA PRO A 75 -21.02 -25.84 14.97
C PRO A 75 -22.46 -25.50 15.39
#